data_AF-A0A2P5HN83-F1
#
_entry.id   AF-A0A2P5HN83-F1
#
_cell.length_a   1.000
_cell.length_b   1.000
_cell.length_c   1.000
_cell.angle_alpha   90.00
_cell.angle_beta   90.00
_cell.angle_gamma   90.00
#
_symmetry.space_group_name_H-M   'P 1'
#
loop_
_entity.id
_entity.type
_entity.pdbx_description
1 polymer ?
#
loop_
_entity_poly.entity_id
_entity_poly.type
_entity_poly.pdbx_seq_one_letter_code
_entity_poly.pdbx_strand_id
1 'polypeptide(L)'
;MLRDSGRLNFGSHECSALSSDAELGSKVLMPDAEAYDKRLQSYYSVNAAQAAWCMVLPQNTIDVSSIAKIISEYQCPFGIRSGAHSAFKGSNGVKDGITVDFTSFS
;
A
#
# COMPACT_ATOMS: atom_id res chain seq x y z
N MET A 1 31.53 11.32 1.77
CA MET A 1 30.82 10.93 0.54
C MET A 1 29.34 11.23 0.72
N LEU A 2 28.70 11.72 -0.33
CA LEU A 2 27.56 12.63 -0.33
C LEU A 2 26.30 12.00 0.28
N ARG A 3 25.71 12.66 1.29
CA ARG A 3 24.32 12.42 1.70
C ARG A 3 23.44 13.11 0.66
N ASP A 4 22.76 12.31 -0.14
CA ASP A 4 21.82 12.78 -1.15
C ASP A 4 20.57 13.36 -0.47
N SER A 5 20.52 14.68 -0.36
CA SER A 5 19.36 15.45 0.10
C SER A 5 18.29 15.64 -0.98
N GLY A 6 18.30 14.86 -2.06
CA GLY A 6 17.36 14.97 -3.18
C GLY A 6 16.19 13.96 -3.18
N ARG A 7 16.22 12.93 -2.34
CA ARG A 7 15.08 12.01 -2.16
C ARG A 7 14.18 12.57 -1.06
N LEU A 8 13.34 13.54 -1.41
CA LEU A 8 12.20 13.88 -0.56
C LEU A 8 11.46 12.58 -0.24
N ASN A 9 11.00 12.48 0.99
CA ASN A 9 10.64 11.25 1.66
C ASN A 9 9.27 10.77 1.17
N PHE A 10 9.09 10.61 -0.14
CA PHE A 10 7.80 10.41 -0.84
C PHE A 10 6.97 9.40 -0.08
N GLY A 11 7.44 8.15 0.04
CA GLY A 11 6.76 7.07 0.78
C GLY A 11 6.32 7.34 2.22
N SER A 12 6.93 8.28 2.92
CA SER A 12 6.48 8.69 4.25
C SER A 12 5.26 9.60 4.21
N HIS A 13 5.09 10.43 3.17
CA HIS A 13 3.98 11.36 3.04
C HIS A 13 2.67 10.66 2.66
N GLU A 14 2.68 9.75 1.68
CA GLU A 14 1.43 9.09 1.26
C GLU A 14 0.92 8.14 2.34
N CYS A 15 1.81 7.38 2.97
CA CYS A 15 1.45 6.50 4.08
C CYS A 15 0.99 7.28 5.32
N SER A 16 1.57 8.46 5.59
CA SER A 16 1.10 9.34 6.66
C SER A 16 -0.29 9.92 6.35
N ALA A 17 -0.57 10.31 5.10
CA ALA A 17 -1.87 10.81 4.70
C ALA A 17 -2.95 9.74 4.87
N LEU A 18 -2.69 8.51 4.42
CA LEU A 18 -3.59 7.37 4.62
C LEU A 18 -3.78 7.04 6.11
N SER A 19 -2.71 7.08 6.90
CA SER A 19 -2.78 6.73 8.34
C SER A 19 -3.47 7.80 9.17
N SER A 20 -3.46 9.05 8.71
CA SER A 20 -4.09 10.19 9.39
C SER A 20 -5.56 10.39 9.00
N ASP A 21 -6.01 9.72 7.95
CA ASP A 21 -7.41 9.75 7.51
C ASP A 21 -8.30 9.01 8.54
N ALA A 22 -9.43 9.63 8.89
CA ALA A 22 -10.31 9.15 9.95
C ALA A 22 -10.99 7.81 9.63
N GLU A 23 -11.21 7.51 8.34
CA GLU A 23 -11.84 6.28 7.89
C GLU A 23 -10.83 5.17 7.61
N LEU A 24 -9.60 5.53 7.25
CA LEU A 24 -8.57 4.61 6.77
C LEU A 24 -7.48 4.28 7.78
N GLY A 25 -7.24 5.10 8.82
CA GLY A 25 -6.04 4.98 9.66
C GLY A 25 -5.82 3.60 10.28
N SER A 26 -6.90 2.94 10.76
CA SER A 26 -6.83 1.58 11.32
C SER A 26 -6.73 0.47 10.26
N LYS A 27 -6.82 0.81 8.98
CA LYS A 27 -6.77 -0.07 7.81
C LYS A 27 -5.44 0.05 7.07
N VAL A 28 -4.49 0.84 7.59
CA VAL A 28 -3.13 0.97 7.04
C VAL A 28 -2.17 0.07 7.81
N LEU A 29 -1.39 -0.71 7.07
CA LEU A 29 -0.29 -1.53 7.59
C LEU A 29 1.04 -0.88 7.21
N MET A 30 1.82 -0.53 8.23
CA MET A 30 3.18 0.01 8.07
C MET A 30 4.22 -1.12 8.03
N PRO A 31 5.35 -0.96 7.32
CA PRO A 31 6.34 -2.03 7.13
C PRO A 31 6.99 -2.57 8.40
N ASP A 32 6.92 -1.83 9.51
CA ASP A 32 7.43 -2.21 10.82
C ASP A 32 6.40 -2.97 11.68
N ALA A 33 5.18 -3.14 11.19
CA ALA A 33 4.11 -3.85 11.89
C ALA A 33 4.12 -5.35 11.57
N GLU A 34 3.96 -6.19 12.59
CA GLU A 34 3.83 -7.66 12.41
C GLU A 34 2.66 -8.02 11.46
N ALA A 35 1.58 -7.24 11.48
CA ALA A 35 0.44 -7.42 10.58
C ALA A 35 0.82 -7.23 9.10
N TYR A 36 1.77 -6.34 8.80
CA TYR A 36 2.30 -6.15 7.45
C TYR A 36 3.06 -7.39 6.98
N ASP A 37 3.95 -7.93 7.81
CA ASP A 37 4.71 -9.14 7.48
C ASP A 37 3.80 -10.35 7.25
N LYS A 38 2.82 -10.54 8.14
CA LYS A 38 1.78 -11.57 7.96
C LYS A 38 1.01 -11.37 6.66
N ARG A 39 0.72 -10.12 6.29
CA ARG A 39 0.01 -9.82 5.05
C ARG A 39 0.87 -10.08 3.82
N LEU A 40 2.15 -9.77 3.87
CA LEU A 40 3.11 -10.04 2.80
C LEU A 40 3.29 -11.55 2.60
N GLN A 41 3.32 -12.34 3.67
CA GLN A 41 3.40 -13.80 3.62
C GLN A 41 2.15 -14.47 3.02
N SER A 42 0.99 -13.80 2.99
CA SER A 42 -0.24 -14.36 2.39
C SER A 42 -0.27 -14.26 0.85
N TYR A 43 0.76 -13.70 0.24
CA TYR A 43 0.89 -13.66 -1.22
C TYR A 43 1.12 -15.06 -1.77
N TYR A 44 0.40 -15.40 -2.84
CA TYR A 44 0.53 -16.70 -3.52
C TYR A 44 1.93 -16.92 -4.13
N SER A 45 2.65 -15.84 -4.44
CA SER A 45 3.99 -15.89 -5.04
C SER A 45 4.90 -14.86 -4.39
N VAL A 46 6.11 -15.29 -4.02
CA VAL A 46 7.19 -14.43 -3.53
C VAL A 46 7.59 -13.36 -4.56
N ASN A 47 7.38 -13.61 -5.85
CA ASN A 47 7.66 -12.64 -6.91
C ASN A 47 6.59 -11.54 -7.01
N ALA A 48 5.40 -11.79 -6.46
CA ALA A 48 4.29 -10.83 -6.39
C ALA A 48 4.34 -9.99 -5.09
N ALA A 49 4.97 -10.51 -4.04
CA ALA A 49 5.19 -9.85 -2.76
C ALA A 49 6.29 -8.78 -2.88
N GLN A 50 5.93 -7.59 -3.36
CA GLN A 50 6.82 -6.43 -3.30
C GLN A 50 6.57 -5.68 -1.99
N ALA A 51 7.66 -5.37 -1.28
CA ALA A 51 7.61 -4.56 -0.06
C ALA A 51 7.25 -3.11 -0.43
N ALA A 52 5.96 -2.80 -0.38
CA ALA A 52 5.40 -1.47 -0.55
C ALA A 52 5.74 -0.56 0.64
N TRP A 53 5.64 0.75 0.44
CA TRP A 53 5.82 1.75 1.50
C TRP A 53 4.81 1.56 2.65
N CYS A 54 3.59 1.16 2.32
CA CYS A 54 2.56 0.68 3.23
C CYS A 54 1.50 -0.09 2.43
N MET A 55 0.61 -0.79 3.15
CA MET A 55 -0.59 -1.40 2.56
C MET A 55 -1.84 -0.76 3.16
N VAL A 56 -2.87 -0.53 2.35
CA VAL A 56 -4.19 -0.09 2.82
C VAL A 56 -5.25 -1.10 2.41
N LEU A 57 -6.12 -1.46 3.36
CA LEU A 57 -7.06 -2.57 3.24
C LEU A 57 -8.50 -2.03 3.26
N PRO A 58 -9.05 -1.59 2.12
CA PRO A 58 -10.43 -1.10 2.07
C PRO A 58 -11.42 -2.21 2.40
N GLN A 59 -12.47 -1.87 3.14
CA GLN A 59 -13.54 -2.78 3.55
C GLN A 59 -14.87 -2.48 2.85
N ASN A 60 -15.02 -1.27 2.30
CA ASN A 60 -16.24 -0.83 1.62
C ASN A 60 -15.92 0.23 0.55
N THR A 61 -16.93 0.67 -0.20
CA THR A 61 -16.77 1.64 -1.30
C THR A 61 -16.40 3.05 -0.82
N ILE A 62 -16.72 3.42 0.42
CA ILE A 62 -16.33 4.70 1.01
C ILE A 62 -14.81 4.73 1.15
N ASP A 63 -14.22 3.68 1.74
CA ASP A 63 -12.77 3.53 1.87
C ASP A 63 -12.07 3.64 0.51
N VAL A 64 -12.59 2.97 -0.52
CA VAL A 64 -12.03 3.01 -1.87
C VAL A 64 -12.03 4.43 -2.42
N SER A 65 -13.12 5.17 -2.23
CA SER A 65 -13.23 6.55 -2.68
C SER A 65 -12.26 7.48 -1.94
N SER A 66 -12.05 7.26 -0.64
CA SER A 66 -11.12 8.02 0.20
C SER A 66 -9.66 7.72 -0.20
N ILE A 67 -9.32 6.45 -0.42
CA ILE A 67 -8.00 6.04 -0.94
C ILE A 67 -7.73 6.65 -2.32
N ALA A 68 -8.70 6.61 -3.23
CA ALA A 68 -8.53 7.16 -4.58
C ALA A 68 -8.30 8.68 -4.57
N LYS A 69 -8.98 9.42 -3.68
CA LYS A 69 -8.75 10.86 -3.49
C LYS A 69 -7.31 11.13 -3.03
N ILE A 70 -6.83 10.41 -2.01
CA ILE A 70 -5.48 10.57 -1.49
C ILE A 70 -4.44 10.22 -2.57
N ILE A 71 -4.63 9.10 -3.30
CA ILE A 71 -3.76 8.73 -4.43
C ILE A 71 -3.70 9.85 -5.47
N SER A 72 -4.84 10.44 -5.83
CA SER A 72 -4.92 11.52 -6.80
C SER A 72 -4.27 12.81 -6.29
N GLU A 73 -4.45 13.16 -5.02
CA GLU A 73 -3.92 14.39 -4.43
C GLU A 73 -2.39 14.36 -4.35
N TYR A 74 -1.83 13.23 -3.91
CA TYR A 74 -0.40 13.07 -3.69
C TYR A 74 0.35 12.44 -4.88
N GLN A 75 -0.37 12.09 -5.95
CA GLN A 75 0.18 11.38 -7.12
C GLN A 75 0.91 10.09 -6.71
N CYS A 76 0.34 9.35 -5.75
CA CYS A 76 0.96 8.16 -5.17
C CYS A 76 1.12 7.07 -6.23
N PRO A 77 2.31 6.52 -6.47
CA PRO A 77 2.44 5.26 -7.17
C PRO A 77 1.71 4.17 -6.36
N PHE A 78 0.88 3.37 -7.03
CA PHE A 78 0.11 2.33 -6.34
C PHE A 78 0.02 1.04 -7.15
N GLY A 79 -0.10 -0.08 -6.43
CA GLY A 79 -0.50 -1.37 -6.96
C GLY A 79 -1.81 -1.81 -6.32
N ILE A 80 -2.60 -2.62 -7.03
CA ILE A 80 -3.86 -3.20 -6.53
C ILE A 80 -3.69 -4.70 -6.39
N ARG A 81 -4.22 -5.25 -5.28
CA ARG A 81 -4.37 -6.69 -5.05
C ARG A 81 -5.85 -6.99 -4.77
N SER A 82 -6.48 -7.89 -5.54
CA SER A 82 -7.90 -8.24 -5.35
C SER A 82 -8.27 -9.73 -5.51
N GLY A 83 -7.31 -10.63 -5.79
CA GLY A 83 -7.52 -12.08 -5.95
C GLY A 83 -6.26 -12.79 -6.47
N ALA A 84 -6.03 -14.05 -6.09
CA ALA A 84 -4.68 -14.65 -5.99
C ALA A 84 -4.09 -15.38 -7.22
N HIS A 85 -4.51 -15.10 -8.46
CA HIS A 85 -4.02 -15.86 -9.62
C HIS A 85 -3.05 -15.13 -10.56
N SER A 86 -2.79 -13.84 -10.32
CA SER A 86 -1.85 -13.07 -11.16
C SER A 86 -0.41 -13.19 -10.63
N ALA A 87 0.40 -14.09 -11.20
CA ALA A 87 1.74 -14.45 -10.70
C ALA A 87 2.90 -13.55 -11.19
N PHE A 88 2.62 -12.43 -11.87
CA PHE A 88 3.66 -11.58 -12.47
C PHE A 88 4.19 -10.50 -11.51
N LYS A 89 5.48 -10.18 -11.61
CA LYS A 89 6.10 -9.10 -10.82
C LYS A 89 5.38 -7.76 -11.10
N GLY A 90 4.87 -7.11 -10.06
CA GLY A 90 4.11 -5.86 -10.19
C GLY A 90 2.59 -6.04 -10.37
N SER A 91 2.09 -7.28 -10.45
CA SER A 91 0.65 -7.54 -10.60
C SER A 91 -0.16 -7.25 -9.33
N ASN A 92 0.44 -7.46 -8.15
CA ASN A 92 -0.25 -7.44 -6.85
C ASN A 92 0.50 -6.60 -5.78
N GLY A 93 1.52 -5.85 -6.17
CA GLY A 93 2.34 -5.06 -5.25
C GLY A 93 3.33 -4.17 -5.99
N VAL A 94 3.69 -3.05 -5.37
CA VAL A 94 4.61 -2.04 -5.90
C VAL A 94 5.72 -1.79 -4.87
N LYS A 95 6.99 -1.83 -5.29
CA LYS A 95 8.14 -1.56 -4.40
C LYS A 95 8.26 -0.07 -4.04
N ASP A 96 7.96 0.79 -4.99
CA ASP A 96 8.13 2.24 -4.88
C ASP A 96 6.76 2.93 -4.83
N GLY A 97 5.88 2.46 -3.94
CA GLY A 97 4.50 2.95 -3.84
C GLY A 97 3.70 2.29 -2.72
N ILE A 98 2.39 2.54 -2.69
CA ILE A 98 1.45 1.89 -1.76
C ILE A 98 0.79 0.66 -2.40
N THR A 99 0.39 -0.32 -1.60
CA THR A 99 -0.49 -1.40 -2.08
C THR A 99 -1.91 -1.20 -1.55
N VAL A 100 -2.89 -1.21 -2.45
CA VAL A 100 -4.32 -1.28 -2.10
C VAL A 100 -4.75 -2.74 -2.15
N ASP A 101 -5.04 -3.32 -0.98
CA ASP A 101 -5.33 -4.75 -0.81
C ASP A 101 -6.81 -5.00 -0.50
N PHE A 102 -7.56 -5.40 -1.53
CA PHE A 102 -9.00 -5.69 -1.49
C PHE A 102 -9.33 -7.07 -0.89
N THR A 103 -8.38 -7.83 -0.35
CA THR A 103 -8.69 -9.14 0.26
C THR A 103 -9.61 -9.06 1.49
N SER A 104 -9.82 -7.87 2.03
CA SER A 104 -10.74 -7.60 3.15
C SER A 104 -12.02 -6.85 2.74
N PHE A 105 -12.27 -6.72 1.43
CA PHE A 105 -13.42 -6.01 0.89
C PHE A 105 -14.68 -6.90 0.89
N SER A 106 -15.81 -6.37 1.37
CA SER A 106 -17.11 -7.08 1.46
C SER A 106 -18.25 -6.27 0.89
#